data_AF-A0A424HID2-F1
#
_entry.id   AF-A0A424HID2-F1
#
_cell.length_a   1.000
_cell.length_b   1.000
_cell.length_c   1.000
_cell.angle_alpha   90.00
_cell.angle_beta   90.00
_cell.angle_gamma   90.00
#
_symmetry.space_group_name_H-M   'P 1'
#
loop_
_entity.id
_entity.type
_entity.pdbx_description
1 polymer ?
#
loop_
_entity_poly.entity_id
_entity_poly.type
_entity_poly.pdbx_seq_one_letter_code
_entity_poly.pdbx_strand_id
1 'polypeptide(L)' 'MAAPEKYQKMFGAERANKIYRRGLGAYYSSGSRPKMSAHQWAVARLKAHAKGKSTVKKADADLFRKKKA' A
#
# COMPACT_ATOMS: atom_id res chain seq x y z
N MET A 1 -4.55 -11.94 4.12
CA MET A 1 -3.59 -11.71 3.02
C MET A 1 -2.45 -10.84 3.51
N ALA A 2 -1.21 -11.24 3.24
CA ALA A 2 -0.02 -10.49 3.62
C ALA A 2 0.61 -9.81 2.39
N ALA A 3 1.31 -8.70 2.63
CA ALA A 3 2.14 -8.05 1.62
C ALA A 3 3.30 -8.97 1.20
N PRO A 4 3.84 -8.84 -0.02
CA PRO A 4 5.02 -9.61 -0.42
C PRO A 4 6.19 -9.37 0.53
N GLU A 5 6.92 -10.43 0.91
CA GLU A 5 8.03 -10.39 1.87
C GLU A 5 9.10 -9.34 1.53
N LYS A 6 9.34 -9.11 0.23
CA LYS A 6 10.24 -8.06 -0.26
C LYS A 6 9.90 -6.68 0.32
N TYR A 7 8.63 -6.31 0.39
CA TYR A 7 8.20 -5.02 0.93
C TYR A 7 8.08 -5.03 2.45
N GLN A 8 7.81 -6.20 3.05
CA GLN A 8 7.87 -6.37 4.50
C GLN A 8 9.28 -6.09 5.03
N LYS A 9 10.32 -6.57 4.34
CA LYS A 9 11.72 -6.27 4.69
C LYS A 9 12.11 -4.80 4.44
N MET A 10 11.54 -4.15 3.43
CA MET A 10 11.84 -2.74 3.11
C MET A 10 11.18 -1.72 4.06
N PHE A 11 9.93 -1.95 4.49
CA PHE A 11 9.17 -0.97 5.28
C PHE A 11 8.81 -1.44 6.70
N GLY A 12 9.04 -2.71 7.01
CA GLY A 12 8.46 -3.42 8.16
C GLY A 12 7.18 -4.16 7.77
N ALA A 13 7.00 -5.38 8.30
CA ALA A 13 5.87 -6.24 7.99
C ALA A 13 4.52 -5.57 8.27
N GLU A 14 4.41 -4.83 9.38
CA GLU A 14 3.19 -4.14 9.77
C GLU A 14 2.80 -3.03 8.77
N ARG A 15 3.76 -2.19 8.36
CA ARG A 15 3.52 -1.09 7.42
C ARG A 15 3.20 -1.61 6.03
N ALA A 16 3.94 -2.61 5.56
CA ALA A 16 3.68 -3.25 4.28
C ALA A 16 2.28 -3.87 4.25
N ASN A 17 1.88 -4.58 5.32
CA ASN A 17 0.54 -5.16 5.43
C ASN A 17 -0.56 -4.10 5.48
N LYS A 18 -0.36 -2.97 6.17
CA LYS A 18 -1.33 -1.88 6.20
C LYS A 18 -1.54 -1.25 4.82
N ILE A 19 -0.47 -0.90 4.09
CA ILE A 19 -0.55 -0.35 2.73
C ILE A 19 -1.23 -1.37 1.79
N TYR A 20 -0.87 -2.65 1.93
CA TYR A 20 -1.43 -3.72 1.12
C TYR A 20 -2.95 -3.88 1.35
N ARG A 21 -3.41 -3.90 2.60
CA ARG A 21 -4.84 -3.92 2.95
C ARG A 21 -5.58 -2.68 2.45
N ARG A 22 -4.98 -1.50 2.52
CA ARG A 22 -5.56 -0.25 2.00
C ARG A 22 -5.68 -0.27 0.48
N GLY A 23 -4.67 -0.81 -0.20
CA GLY A 23 -4.72 -1.04 -1.64
C GLY A 23 -5.87 -1.95 -2.04
N LEU A 24 -6.04 -3.08 -1.35
CA LEU A 24 -7.19 -3.96 -1.57
C LEU A 24 -8.52 -3.22 -1.36
N GLY A 25 -8.68 -2.52 -0.24
CA GLY A 25 -9.91 -1.75 0.05
C GLY A 25 -10.21 -0.69 -1.00
N ALA A 26 -9.20 0.05 -1.47
CA ALA A 26 -9.35 1.03 -2.53
C ALA A 26 -9.77 0.40 -3.87
N TYR A 27 -9.29 -0.81 -4.18
CA TYR A 27 -9.70 -1.53 -5.39
C TYR A 27 -11.19 -1.95 -5.31
N TYR A 28 -11.62 -2.47 -4.16
CA TYR A 28 -13.02 -2.86 -3.96
C TYR A 28 -13.97 -1.66 -3.85
N SER A 29 -13.50 -0.52 -3.33
CA SER A 29 -14.33 0.67 -3.09
C SER A 29 -14.35 1.69 -4.23
N SER A 30 -13.24 1.84 -4.97
CA SER A 30 -13.10 2.88 -6.01
C SER A 30 -13.32 2.36 -7.44
N GLY A 31 -13.62 1.07 -7.60
CA GLY A 31 -13.89 0.43 -8.87
C GLY A 31 -12.75 -0.46 -9.37
N SER A 32 -13.12 -1.68 -9.73
CA SER A 32 -12.26 -2.67 -10.36
C SER A 32 -11.68 -2.12 -11.66
N ARG A 33 -10.35 -2.00 -11.75
CA ARG A 33 -9.71 -1.70 -13.04
C ARG A 33 -9.77 -2.94 -13.92
N PRO A 34 -10.33 -2.86 -15.15
CA PRO A 34 -10.34 -3.99 -16.05
C PRO A 34 -8.91 -4.48 -16.28
N LYS A 35 -8.70 -5.80 -16.16
CA LYS A 35 -7.41 -6.52 -16.29
C LYS A 35 -6.42 -6.38 -15.13
N MET A 36 -6.80 -5.82 -13.97
CA MET A 36 -5.89 -5.69 -12.83
C MET A 36 -6.49 -6.29 -11.58
N SER A 37 -5.87 -7.32 -10.99
CA SER A 37 -6.38 -7.91 -9.76
C SER A 37 -6.19 -6.99 -8.55
N ALA A 38 -7.02 -7.16 -7.53
CA ALA A 38 -6.89 -6.42 -6.26
C ALA A 38 -5.47 -6.58 -5.66
N HIS A 39 -4.89 -7.78 -5.78
CA HIS A 39 -3.54 -8.08 -5.31
C HIS A 39 -2.48 -7.27 -6.10
N GLN A 40 -2.59 -7.22 -7.43
CA GLN A 40 -1.70 -6.41 -8.28
C GLN A 40 -1.83 -4.91 -7.97
N TRP A 41 -3.03 -4.43 -7.67
CA TRP A 41 -3.29 -3.06 -7.25
C TRP A 41 -2.62 -2.71 -5.93
N ALA A 42 -2.76 -3.57 -4.92
CA ALA A 42 -2.10 -3.41 -3.64
C ALA A 42 -0.56 -3.43 -3.76
N VAL A 43 -0.01 -4.34 -4.56
CA VAL A 43 1.43 -4.41 -4.83
C VAL A 43 1.92 -3.18 -5.62
N ALA A 44 1.13 -2.65 -6.55
CA ALA A 44 1.48 -1.43 -7.29
C ALA A 44 1.61 -0.21 -6.35
N ARG A 45 0.79 -0.12 -5.30
CA ARG A 45 0.93 0.92 -4.27
C ARG A 45 2.21 0.74 -3.46
N LEU A 46 2.54 -0.48 -3.03
CA LEU A 46 3.82 -0.78 -2.37
C LEU A 46 5.02 -0.41 -3.24
N LYS A 47 4.98 -0.74 -4.54
CA LYS A 47 6.00 -0.33 -5.52
C LYS A 47 6.11 1.19 -5.65
N ALA A 48 4.98 1.89 -5.75
CA ALA A 48 4.96 3.34 -5.84
C ALA A 48 5.51 4.00 -4.58
N HIS A 49 5.24 3.41 -3.41
CA HIS A 49 5.78 3.85 -2.13
C HIS A 49 7.31 3.63 -2.05
N ALA A 50 7.80 2.48 -2.52
CA ALA A 50 9.24 2.18 -2.65
C ALA A 50 9.96 3.09 -3.64
N LYS A 51 9.29 3.44 -4.74
CA LYS A 51 9.83 4.37 -5.74
C LYS A 51 9.74 5.84 -5.32
N GLY A 52 9.24 6.13 -4.12
CA GLY A 52 9.15 7.49 -3.58
C GLY A 52 8.10 8.38 -4.25
N LYS A 53 7.10 7.82 -4.95
CA LYS A 53 6.04 8.64 -5.56
C LYS A 53 5.24 9.38 -4.48
N SER A 54 5.38 10.71 -4.46
CA SER A 54 4.87 11.61 -3.42
C SER A 54 3.36 11.53 -3.21
N THR A 55 2.59 11.17 -4.24
CA THR A 55 1.13 11.03 -4.18
C THR A 55 0.68 9.83 -3.34
N VAL A 56 1.36 8.69 -3.44
CA VAL A 56 1.07 7.49 -2.62
C VAL A 56 1.61 7.67 -1.21
N LYS A 57 2.77 8.33 -1.07
CA LYS A 57 3.30 8.75 0.24
C LYS A 57 2.34 9.66 1.01
N LYS A 58 1.61 10.56 0.32
CA LYS A 58 0.56 11.40 0.94
C LYS A 58 -0.69 10.61 1.32
N ALA A 59 -1.17 9.73 0.46
CA ALA A 59 -2.36 8.91 0.73
C ALA A 59 -2.18 7.94 1.90
N ASP A 60 -0.95 7.42 2.05
CA ASP A 60 -0.56 6.52 3.13
C ASP A 60 0.28 7.25 4.21
N ALA A 61 0.29 8.59 4.21
CA ALA A 61 1.09 9.39 5.12
C ALA A 61 0.71 9.15 6.58
N ASP A 62 -0.56 8.84 6.87
CA ASP A 62 -1.02 8.53 8.23
C ASP A 62 -0.33 7.28 8.81
N LEU A 63 0.09 6.34 7.96
CA LEU A 63 0.85 5.15 8.38
C LEU A 63 2.28 5.48 8.81
N PHE A 64 2.83 6.60 8.33
CA PHE A 64 4.19 7.06 8.61
C PHE A 64 4.25 8.25 9.55
N ARG A 65 3.15 8.99 9.69
CA ARG A 65 3.03 10.11 10.60
C ARG A 65 2.91 9.54 12.00
N LYS A 66 4.03 9.58 12.73
CA LYS A 66 4.05 9.30 14.18
C LYS A 66 2.95 10.15 14.81
N LYS A 67 1.96 9.51 15.43
CA LYS A 67 0.93 10.20 16.23
C LYS A 67 1.71 11.05 17.24
N LYS A 68 1.71 12.38 17.08
CA LYS A 68 2.16 13.26 18.16
C LYS A 68 1.05 13.16 19.20
N ALA A 69 1.38 12.50 20.31
CA ALA A 69 0.58 12.54 21.54
C ALA A 69 0.53 13.99 22.05
#